data_AF-A0A644UF18-F1
#
_entry.id   AF-A0A644UF18-F1
#
_cell.length_a   1.000
_cell.length_b   1.000
_cell.length_c   1.000
_cell.angle_alpha   90.00
_cell.angle_beta   90.00
_cell.angle_gamma   90.00
#
_symmetry.space_group_name_H-M   'P 1'
#
loop_
_entity.id
_entity.type
_entity.pdbx_description
1 polymer ?
#
loop_
_entity_poly.entity_id
_entity_poly.type
_entity_poly.pdbx_seq_one_letter_code
_entity_poly.pdbx_strand_id
1 'polypeptide(L)'
;MKSIMIKLNIKERVILPEILPQQGSKLQQIVVRSLLAKIEFTPAEIKSFEMNFTAKGISWNEKALSEKFSVELSEPEVSVLKEAAAALDKEARVTQHNLSLVEKIESL
;
A
#
# COMPACT_ATOMS: atom_id res chain seq x y z
N MET A 1 20.20 -11.92 -4.87
CA MET A 1 19.40 -11.21 -3.85
C MET A 1 18.06 -11.90 -3.75
N LYS A 2 17.51 -12.06 -2.54
CA LYS A 2 16.22 -12.73 -2.32
C LYS A 2 15.11 -11.71 -2.62
N SER A 3 14.22 -12.02 -3.55
CA SER A 3 13.06 -11.17 -3.82
C SER A 3 12.12 -11.21 -2.61
N ILE A 4 11.76 -10.04 -2.07
CA ILE A 4 10.79 -9.90 -0.99
C ILE A 4 9.44 -9.59 -1.63
N MET A 5 8.40 -10.34 -1.26
CA MET A 5 7.07 -10.23 -1.88
C MET A 5 6.04 -9.86 -0.82
N ILE A 6 5.24 -8.83 -1.07
CA ILE A 6 4.03 -8.53 -0.30
C ILE A 6 2.79 -8.84 -1.12
N LYS A 7 1.78 -9.47 -0.50
CA LYS A 7 0.48 -9.74 -1.13
C LYS A 7 -0.57 -8.79 -0.61
N LEU A 8 -1.04 -7.89 -1.48
CA LEU A 8 -2.04 -6.88 -1.16
C LEU A 8 -3.41 -7.28 -1.72
N ASN A 9 -4.48 -6.99 -1.00
CA ASN A 9 -5.84 -6.94 -1.54
C ASN A 9 -6.16 -5.53 -2.08
N ILE A 10 -7.32 -5.34 -2.71
CA ILE A 10 -7.68 -4.03 -3.27
C ILE A 10 -7.76 -2.91 -2.22
N LYS A 11 -8.31 -3.17 -1.03
CA LYS A 11 -8.40 -2.19 0.07
C LYS A 11 -7.01 -1.77 0.53
N GLU A 12 -6.09 -2.72 0.69
CA GLU A 12 -4.72 -2.46 1.11
C GLU A 12 -3.95 -1.65 0.05
N ARG A 13 -4.17 -1.87 -1.24
CA ARG A 13 -3.60 -1.02 -2.30
C ARG A 13 -4.13 0.41 -2.27
N VAL A 14 -5.40 0.60 -1.90
CA VAL A 14 -5.99 1.94 -1.72
C VAL A 14 -5.37 2.65 -0.52
N ILE A 15 -5.13 1.93 0.58
CA ILE A 15 -4.65 2.52 1.85
C ILE A 15 -3.14 2.74 1.87
N LEU A 16 -2.35 1.91 1.17
CA LEU A 16 -0.90 1.96 1.26
C LEU A 16 -0.31 3.37 0.98
N PRO A 17 -0.78 4.13 -0.03
CA PRO A 17 -0.33 5.51 -0.22
C PRO A 17 -0.56 6.43 0.99
N GLU A 18 -1.62 6.21 1.77
CA GLU A 18 -2.02 7.05 2.90
C GLU A 18 -1.10 6.88 4.11
N ILE A 19 -0.45 5.72 4.24
CA ILE A 19 0.46 5.44 5.35
C ILE A 19 1.90 5.83 5.05
N LEU A 20 2.25 6.05 3.77
CA LEU A 20 3.61 6.37 3.37
C LEU A 20 4.04 7.77 3.85
N PRO A 21 5.34 7.99 4.14
CA PRO A 21 5.84 9.28 4.56
C PRO A 21 5.63 10.36 3.49
N GLN A 22 4.88 11.41 3.85
CA GLN A 22 4.59 12.55 2.97
C GLN A 22 5.75 13.56 2.89
N GLN A 23 6.73 13.45 3.79
CA GLN A 23 7.92 14.28 3.84
C GLN A 23 9.11 13.44 4.32
N GLY A 24 10.34 13.93 4.06
CA GLY A 24 11.56 13.23 4.43
C GLY A 24 12.74 13.62 3.56
N SER A 25 13.80 12.81 3.59
CA SER A 25 14.97 13.03 2.73
C SER A 25 14.62 12.78 1.26
N LYS A 26 15.39 13.40 0.33
CA LYS A 26 15.24 13.15 -1.12
C LYS A 26 15.33 11.67 -1.45
N LEU A 27 16.26 10.94 -0.81
CA LEU A 27 16.44 9.51 -1.05
C LEU A 27 15.22 8.70 -0.60
N GLN A 28 14.68 8.99 0.58
CA GLN A 28 13.45 8.35 1.08
C GLN A 28 12.27 8.61 0.13
N GLN A 29 12.12 9.84 -0.36
CA GLN A 29 11.05 10.20 -1.28
C GLN A 29 11.20 9.57 -2.68
N ILE A 30 12.42 9.24 -3.12
CA ILE A 30 12.65 8.42 -4.32
C ILE A 30 12.13 6.99 -4.08
N VAL A 31 12.38 6.41 -2.91
CA VAL A 31 11.88 5.08 -2.54
C VAL A 31 10.36 5.06 -2.42
N VAL A 32 9.75 6.08 -1.78
CA VAL A 32 8.30 6.25 -1.72
C VAL A 32 7.69 6.31 -3.13
N ARG A 33 8.30 7.05 -4.06
CA ARG A 33 7.85 7.10 -5.46
C ARG A 33 7.91 5.75 -6.15
N SER A 34 8.96 4.96 -5.90
CA SER A 34 9.09 3.59 -6.41
C SER A 34 7.96 2.70 -5.90
N LEU A 35 7.66 2.76 -4.60
CA LEU A 35 6.54 2.04 -4.00
C LEU A 35 5.21 2.42 -4.65
N LEU A 36 4.92 3.71 -4.78
CA LEU A 36 3.68 4.20 -5.39
C LEU A 36 3.50 3.69 -6.83
N ALA A 37 4.56 3.74 -7.64
CA ALA A 37 4.52 3.24 -9.02
C ALA A 37 4.21 1.73 -9.11
N LYS A 38 4.62 0.94 -8.11
CA LYS A 38 4.35 -0.51 -8.07
C LYS A 38 2.94 -0.88 -7.64
N ILE A 39 2.24 0.03 -6.94
CA ILE A 39 0.90 -0.24 -6.40
C ILE A 39 -0.22 0.52 -7.12
N GLU A 40 0.12 1.50 -7.95
CA GLU A 40 -0.82 2.32 -8.71
C GLU A 40 -1.76 1.46 -9.56
N PHE A 41 -3.04 1.84 -9.61
CA PHE A 41 -4.03 1.14 -10.41
C PHE A 41 -3.90 1.55 -11.88
N THR A 42 -3.75 0.56 -12.76
CA THR A 42 -3.71 0.80 -14.20
C THR A 42 -5.12 1.13 -14.74
N PRO A 43 -5.23 1.81 -15.90
CA PRO A 43 -6.53 2.05 -16.54
C PRO A 43 -7.33 0.76 -16.82
N ALA A 44 -6.62 -0.34 -17.12
CA ALA A 44 -7.24 -1.65 -17.33
C ALA A 44 -7.84 -2.21 -16.03
N GLU A 45 -7.14 -2.07 -14.91
CA GLU A 45 -7.64 -2.46 -13.59
C GLU A 45 -8.83 -1.60 -13.16
N ILE A 46 -8.73 -0.28 -13.31
CA ILE A 46 -9.83 0.66 -13.01
C ILE A 46 -11.10 0.24 -13.74
N LYS A 47 -10.98 -0.09 -15.04
CA LYS A 47 -12.11 -0.57 -15.84
C LYS A 47 -12.59 -1.96 -15.40
N SER A 48 -11.70 -2.92 -15.18
CA SER A 48 -12.03 -4.30 -14.82
C SER A 48 -12.70 -4.41 -13.45
N PHE A 49 -12.29 -3.58 -12.50
CA PHE A 49 -12.80 -3.56 -11.14
C PHE A 49 -13.92 -2.54 -10.92
N GLU A 50 -14.33 -1.85 -11.99
CA GLU A 50 -15.35 -0.80 -11.96
C GLU A 50 -15.08 0.21 -10.83
N MET A 51 -13.82 0.65 -10.74
CA MET A 51 -13.39 1.56 -9.70
C MET A 51 -13.97 2.95 -9.94
N ASN A 52 -14.65 3.48 -8.93
CA ASN A 52 -15.32 4.78 -9.02
C ASN A 52 -15.13 5.57 -7.72
N PHE A 53 -15.16 6.90 -7.86
CA PHE A 53 -15.24 7.80 -6.71
C PHE A 53 -16.70 7.96 -6.28
N THR A 54 -16.92 7.87 -4.98
CA THR A 54 -18.20 8.10 -4.32
C THR A 54 -18.03 9.19 -3.26
N ALA A 55 -19.12 9.73 -2.74
CA ALA A 55 -19.08 10.66 -1.61
C ALA A 55 -18.41 10.08 -0.34
N LYS A 56 -18.24 8.75 -0.26
CA LYS A 56 -17.68 8.03 0.89
C LYS A 56 -16.28 7.44 0.63
N GLY A 57 -15.68 7.70 -0.54
CA GLY A 57 -14.39 7.14 -0.94
C GLY A 57 -14.47 6.32 -2.24
N ILE A 58 -13.58 5.36 -2.40
CA ILE A 58 -13.46 4.55 -3.61
C ILE A 58 -14.34 3.29 -3.50
N SER A 59 -15.14 3.01 -4.52
CA SER A 59 -15.91 1.75 -4.66
C SER A 59 -15.32 0.86 -5.75
N TRP A 60 -15.57 -0.44 -5.68
CA TRP A 60 -15.17 -1.46 -6.66
C TRP A 60 -16.18 -2.61 -6.70
N ASN A 61 -16.14 -3.44 -7.74
CA ASN A 61 -17.01 -4.61 -7.91
C ASN A 61 -16.54 -5.85 -7.13
N GLU A 62 -17.35 -6.91 -7.08
CA GLU A 62 -17.04 -8.13 -6.31
C GLU A 62 -15.77 -8.85 -6.79
N LYS A 63 -15.45 -8.78 -8.09
CA LYS A 63 -14.25 -9.39 -8.66
C LYS A 63 -12.99 -8.92 -7.94
N ALA A 64 -12.91 -7.63 -7.61
CA ALA A 64 -11.77 -7.06 -6.91
C ALA A 64 -11.54 -7.62 -5.50
N LEU A 65 -12.57 -8.16 -4.84
CA LEU A 65 -12.46 -8.70 -3.48
C LEU A 65 -11.63 -9.99 -3.43
N SER A 66 -11.72 -10.82 -4.48
CA SER A 66 -10.97 -12.07 -4.60
C SER A 66 -9.53 -11.90 -5.06
N GLU A 67 -9.20 -10.76 -5.71
CA GLU A 67 -7.88 -10.55 -6.29
C GLU A 67 -6.79 -10.34 -5.22
N LYS A 68 -5.59 -10.86 -5.52
CA LYS A 68 -4.38 -10.66 -4.71
C LYS A 68 -3.26 -10.17 -5.61
N PHE A 69 -2.70 -9.03 -5.24
CA PHE A 69 -1.64 -8.36 -5.99
C PHE A 69 -0.30 -8.65 -5.32
N SER A 70 0.56 -9.36 -6.02
CA SER A 70 1.92 -9.63 -5.54
C SER A 70 2.84 -8.50 -5.98
N VAL A 71 3.44 -7.81 -5.02
CA VAL A 71 4.35 -6.69 -5.27
C VAL A 71 5.75 -7.12 -4.83
N GLU A 72 6.70 -7.04 -5.75
CA GLU A 72 8.11 -7.26 -5.45
C GLU A 72 8.72 -6.02 -4.83
N LEU A 73 9.40 -6.20 -3.70
CA LEU A 73 10.02 -5.16 -2.90
C LEU A 73 11.54 -5.34 -2.86
N SER A 74 12.24 -4.21 -2.95
CA SER A 74 13.66 -4.08 -2.63
C SER A 74 13.85 -3.83 -1.13
N GLU A 75 15.04 -4.07 -0.61
CA GLU A 75 15.36 -3.82 0.81
C GLU A 75 15.08 -2.37 1.26
N PRO A 76 15.42 -1.32 0.47
CA PRO A 76 15.06 0.05 0.84
C PRO A 76 13.55 0.28 0.93
N GLU A 77 12.77 -0.33 0.04
CA GLU A 77 11.31 -0.23 0.06
C GLU A 77 10.71 -0.91 1.29
N VAL A 78 11.26 -2.06 1.70
CA VAL A 78 10.87 -2.73 2.95
C VAL A 78 11.20 -1.86 4.16
N SER A 79 12.37 -1.21 4.19
CA SER A 79 12.74 -0.28 5.27
C SER A 79 11.72 0.85 5.39
N VAL A 80 11.36 1.51 4.28
CA VAL A 80 10.39 2.60 4.28
C VAL A 80 9.00 2.14 4.72
N LEU A 81 8.56 0.95 4.30
CA LEU A 81 7.28 0.40 4.76
C LEU A 81 7.29 0.14 6.28
N LYS A 82 8.34 -0.52 6.80
CA LYS A 82 8.45 -0.82 8.23
C LYS A 82 8.55 0.45 9.08
N GLU A 83 9.29 1.46 8.62
CA GLU A 83 9.35 2.77 9.26
C GLU A 83 7.97 3.44 9.31
N ALA A 84 7.20 3.37 8.22
CA ALA A 84 5.85 3.92 8.16
C ALA A 84 4.88 3.21 9.13
N ALA A 85 4.92 1.89 9.18
CA ALA A 85 4.12 1.09 10.12
C ALA A 85 4.49 1.41 11.58
N ALA A 86 5.78 1.43 11.90
CA ALA A 86 6.27 1.74 13.24
C ALA A 86 5.92 3.18 13.67
N ALA A 87 5.95 4.15 12.74
CA ALA A 87 5.54 5.52 13.03
C ALA A 87 4.05 5.62 13.37
N LEU A 88 3.18 4.93 12.61
CA LEU A 88 1.74 4.89 12.90
C LEU A 88 1.44 4.30 14.28
N ASP A 89 2.09 3.19 14.64
CA ASP A 89 1.90 2.55 15.95
C ASP A 89 2.39 3.46 17.08
N LYS A 90 3.61 3.99 16.96
CA LYS A 90 4.20 4.92 17.93
C LYS A 90 3.34 6.18 18.15
N GLU A 91 2.71 6.68 17.10
CA GLU A 91 1.83 7.86 17.14
C GLU A 91 0.38 7.52 17.56
N ALA A 92 0.07 6.26 17.88
CA ALA A 92 -1.29 5.78 18.16
C ALA A 92 -2.30 6.09 17.02
N ARG A 93 -1.84 5.99 15.77
CA ARG A 93 -2.62 6.25 14.54
C ARG A 93 -3.00 4.99 13.76
N VAL A 94 -2.76 3.80 14.33
CA VAL A 94 -3.30 2.54 13.80
C VAL A 94 -4.81 2.52 14.02
N THR A 95 -5.54 2.18 12.96
CA THR A 95 -7.01 2.11 12.95
C THR A 95 -7.46 0.76 12.41
N GLN A 96 -8.72 0.37 12.66
CA GLN A 96 -9.31 -0.82 12.04
C GLN A 96 -9.30 -0.75 10.50
N HIS A 97 -9.16 0.45 9.94
CA HIS A 97 -9.04 0.62 8.50
C HIS A 97 -7.71 0.10 7.97
N ASN A 98 -6.59 0.42 8.64
CA ASN A 98 -5.22 0.14 8.18
C ASN A 98 -4.52 -1.02 8.91
N LEU A 99 -5.10 -1.56 9.99
CA LEU A 99 -4.49 -2.61 10.82
C LEU A 99 -3.98 -3.80 10.01
N SER A 100 -4.80 -4.34 9.09
CA SER A 100 -4.40 -5.51 8.29
C SER A 100 -3.19 -5.24 7.37
N LEU A 101 -3.01 -4.00 6.93
CA LEU A 101 -1.85 -3.59 6.14
C LEU A 101 -0.61 -3.47 7.03
N VAL A 102 -0.76 -2.88 8.21
CA VAL A 102 0.32 -2.73 9.20
C VAL A 102 0.88 -4.10 9.60
N GLU A 103 0.01 -5.05 10.00
CA GLU A 103 0.41 -6.41 10.37
C GLU A 103 1.17 -7.12 9.23
N LYS A 104 0.75 -6.91 7.98
CA LYS A 104 1.44 -7.48 6.81
C LYS A 104 2.83 -6.90 6.62
N ILE A 105 2.99 -5.59 6.79
CA ILE A 105 4.28 -4.91 6.68
C ILE A 105 5.25 -5.38 7.77
N GLU A 106 4.77 -5.56 8.99
CA GLU A 106 5.57 -6.06 10.12
C GLU A 106 6.08 -7.50 9.88
N SER A 107 5.31 -8.30 9.14
CA SER A 107 5.66 -9.69 8.80
C SER A 107 6.67 -9.86 7.65
N LEU A 108 7.05 -8.77 6.97
CA LEU A 108 8.07 -8.77 5.90
C LEU A 108 9.48 -9.06 6.43
#